data_AF-A0A0G4KKK4-F1
#
_entry.id   AF-A0A0G4KKK4-F1
#
_cell.length_a   1.000
_cell.length_b   1.000
_cell.length_c   1.000
_cell.angle_alpha   90.00
_cell.angle_beta   90.00
_cell.angle_gamma   90.00
#
_symmetry.space_group_name_H-M   'P 1'
#
loop_
_entity.id
_entity.type
_entity.pdbx_description
1 polymer ?
#
loop_
_entity_poly.entity_id
_entity_poly.type
_entity_poly.pdbx_seq_one_letter_code
_entity_poly.pdbx_strand_id
1 'polypeptide(L)' 'LDVFQSRGYNEVDTARVYVGKQQEAFTREAKWKERGLTLATKIQYPSEPGSHAADKVAESLETSLKELGTD' A
#
# COMPACT_ATOMS: atom_id res chain seq x y z
N LEU A 1 6.01 -11.32 -8.88
CA LEU A 1 6.57 -11.47 -7.51
C LEU A 1 7.52 -12.67 -7.41
N ASP A 2 7.15 -13.85 -7.93
CA ASP A 2 7.98 -15.08 -7.82
C ASP A 2 9.43 -14.93 -8.33
N VAL A 3 9.62 -14.35 -9.51
CA VAL A 3 10.97 -14.12 -10.09
C VAL A 3 11.82 -13.17 -9.24
N PHE A 4 11.19 -12.22 -8.54
CA PHE A 4 11.91 -11.28 -7.68
C PHE A 4 12.21 -11.91 -6.31
N GLN A 5 11.26 -12.62 -5.72
CA GLN A 5 11.49 -13.36 -4.48
C GLN A 5 12.55 -14.45 -4.64
N SER A 6 12.60 -15.16 -5.77
CA SER A 6 13.66 -16.15 -6.05
C SER A 6 15.06 -15.53 -6.17
N ARG A 7 15.14 -14.22 -6.35
CA ARG A 7 16.39 -13.43 -6.36
C ARG A 7 16.67 -12.74 -5.02
N GLY A 8 15.85 -12.97 -3.99
CA GLY A 8 16.03 -12.41 -2.65
C GLY A 8 15.31 -11.08 -2.38
N TYR A 9 14.50 -10.57 -3.32
CA TYR A 9 13.72 -9.35 -3.10
C TYR A 9 12.39 -9.68 -2.41
N ASN A 10 12.24 -9.26 -1.15
CA ASN A 10 11.08 -9.60 -0.32
C ASN A 10 10.29 -8.37 0.18
N GLU A 11 10.52 -7.20 -0.42
CA GLU A 11 9.78 -5.98 -0.11
C GLU A 11 8.96 -5.51 -1.31
N VAL A 12 7.77 -5.00 -1.06
CA VAL A 12 6.91 -4.32 -2.04
C VAL A 12 6.68 -2.89 -1.56
N ASP A 13 7.08 -1.92 -2.39
CA ASP A 13 6.70 -0.53 -2.23
C ASP A 13 5.49 -0.21 -3.10
N THR A 14 4.47 0.40 -2.49
CA THR A 14 3.27 0.89 -3.17
C THR A 14 2.91 2.30 -2.68
N ALA A 15 1.81 2.86 -3.16
CA ALA A 15 1.25 4.11 -2.67
C ALA A 15 -0.26 4.13 -2.93
N ARG A 16 -1.01 4.82 -2.07
CA ARG A 16 -2.46 4.99 -2.21
C ARG A 16 -2.87 5.57 -3.57
N VAL A 17 -2.03 6.40 -4.20
CA VAL A 17 -2.36 7.09 -5.46
C VAL A 17 -2.14 6.22 -6.71
N TYR A 18 -1.33 5.17 -6.63
CA TYR A 18 -0.97 4.36 -7.79
C TYR A 18 -2.20 3.69 -8.42
N VAL A 19 -2.20 3.62 -9.76
CA VAL A 19 -3.28 3.03 -10.57
C VAL A 19 -4.65 3.61 -10.19
N GLY A 20 -4.74 4.95 -10.05
CA GLY A 20 -6.00 5.61 -9.73
C GLY A 20 -6.64 5.10 -8.42
N LYS A 21 -5.81 4.84 -7.41
CA LYS A 21 -6.18 4.28 -6.09
C LYS A 21 -6.50 2.79 -6.05
N GLN A 22 -6.27 2.03 -7.12
CA GLN A 22 -6.57 0.59 -7.16
C GLN A 22 -5.40 -0.31 -6.78
N GLN A 23 -4.16 0.22 -6.74
CA GLN A 23 -2.96 -0.59 -6.57
C GLN A 23 -2.95 -1.40 -5.26
N GLU A 24 -3.36 -0.82 -4.13
CA GLU A 24 -3.31 -1.53 -2.83
C GLU A 24 -4.27 -2.73 -2.78
N ALA A 25 -5.47 -2.60 -3.35
CA ALA A 25 -6.43 -3.69 -3.47
C ALA A 25 -5.88 -4.84 -4.33
N PHE A 26 -5.25 -4.48 -5.45
CA PHE A 26 -4.57 -5.45 -6.31
C PHE A 26 -3.38 -6.11 -5.60
N THR A 27 -2.62 -5.37 -4.79
CA THR A 27 -1.50 -5.93 -4.01
C THR A 27 -2.02 -6.98 -3.00
N ARG A 28 -3.18 -6.75 -2.37
CA ARG A 28 -3.88 -7.76 -1.56
C ARG A 28 -4.25 -8.99 -2.39
N GLU A 29 -4.86 -8.81 -3.56
CA GLU A 29 -5.22 -9.92 -4.47
C GLU A 29 -3.99 -10.73 -4.93
N ALA A 30 -2.83 -10.08 -5.04
CA ALA A 30 -1.55 -10.73 -5.31
C ALA A 30 -1.00 -11.55 -4.12
N LYS A 31 -1.70 -11.58 -2.98
CA LYS A 31 -1.40 -12.37 -1.77
C LYS A 31 -0.07 -11.99 -1.12
N TRP A 32 0.21 -10.69 -1.00
CA TRP A 32 1.50 -10.21 -0.48
C TRP A 32 1.80 -10.73 0.93
N LYS A 33 0.78 -10.77 1.81
CA LYS A 33 0.91 -11.21 3.20
C LYS A 33 1.19 -12.72 3.28
N GLU A 34 0.48 -13.53 2.50
CA GLU A 34 0.69 -14.99 2.42
C GLU A 34 2.03 -15.36 1.76
N ARG A 35 2.55 -14.49 0.88
CA ARG A 35 3.89 -14.61 0.29
C ARG A 35 5.01 -14.21 1.26
N GLY A 36 4.68 -13.71 2.45
CA GLY A 36 5.66 -13.26 3.44
C GLY A 36 6.43 -12.00 3.02
N LEU A 37 5.84 -11.16 2.16
CA LEU A 37 6.47 -9.92 1.72
C LEU A 37 6.34 -8.84 2.80
N THR A 38 7.40 -8.07 3.03
CA THR A 38 7.32 -6.78 3.72
C THR A 38 6.69 -5.76 2.79
N LEU A 39 5.80 -4.92 3.29
CA LEU A 39 5.10 -3.95 2.45
C LEU A 39 5.23 -2.54 3.01
N ALA A 40 5.67 -1.64 2.14
CA ALA A 40 5.64 -0.20 2.38
C ALA A 40 4.53 0.42 1.52
N THR A 41 3.76 1.32 2.10
CA THR A 41 2.83 2.17 1.36
C THR A 41 2.98 3.63 1.77
N LYS A 42 2.32 4.51 1.03
CA LYS A 42 2.31 5.94 1.26
C LYS A 42 0.86 6.38 1.40
N ILE A 43 0.64 7.25 2.38
CA ILE A 43 -0.60 7.98 2.59
C ILE A 43 -0.99 8.74 1.32
N GLN A 44 -2.28 9.07 1.21
CA GLN A 44 -2.84 9.86 0.12
C GLN A 44 -1.94 11.06 -0.21
N TYR A 45 -1.52 11.12 -1.48
CA TYR A 45 -0.68 12.19 -2.00
C TYR A 45 -1.35 13.56 -1.76
N PRO A 46 -0.62 14.56 -1.21
CA PRO A 46 -1.22 15.82 -0.82
C PRO A 46 -1.40 16.76 -2.01
N SER A 47 -2.44 16.53 -2.80
CA SER A 47 -2.77 17.38 -3.96
C SER A 47 -3.30 18.75 -3.57
N GLU A 48 -3.84 18.90 -2.36
CA GLU A 48 -4.40 20.16 -1.85
C GLU A 48 -3.77 20.56 -0.49
N PRO A 49 -3.72 21.86 -0.15
CA PRO A 49 -3.31 22.32 1.17
C PRO A 49 -4.08 21.59 2.29
N GLY A 50 -3.36 21.13 3.31
CA GLY A 50 -3.95 20.41 4.45
C GLY A 50 -4.24 18.92 4.21
N SER A 51 -4.01 18.37 3.00
CA SER A 51 -4.22 16.94 2.72
C SER A 51 -3.35 15.99 3.56
N HIS A 52 -2.27 16.50 4.17
CA HIS A 52 -1.39 15.75 5.07
C HIS A 52 -1.59 16.13 6.56
N ALA A 53 -2.72 16.77 6.89
CA ALA A 53 -3.13 16.99 8.27
C ALA A 53 -3.32 15.66 9.02
N ALA A 54 -3.22 15.70 10.35
CA ALA A 54 -3.20 14.49 11.19
C ALA A 54 -4.44 13.60 11.01
N ASP A 55 -5.63 14.19 10.91
CA ASP A 55 -6.89 13.50 10.65
C ASP A 55 -6.92 12.84 9.27
N LYS A 56 -6.37 13.50 8.25
CA LYS A 56 -6.29 12.98 6.88
C LYS A 56 -5.27 11.85 6.73
N VAL A 57 -4.17 11.91 7.48
CA VAL A 57 -3.22 10.81 7.58
C VAL A 57 -3.89 9.58 8.20
N ALA A 58 -4.65 9.75 9.29
CA ALA A 58 -5.38 8.66 9.92
C ALA A 58 -6.45 8.07 8.97
N GLU A 59 -7.26 8.90 8.33
CA GLU A 59 -8.27 8.47 7.34
C GLU A 59 -7.66 7.64 6.19
N SER A 60 -6.52 8.09 5.68
CA SER A 60 -5.81 7.37 4.62
C SER A 60 -5.15 6.09 5.11
N LEU A 61 -4.66 6.04 6.36
CA LEU A 61 -4.10 4.82 6.96
C LEU A 61 -5.17 3.73 7.01
N GLU A 62 -6.33 4.03 7.58
CA GLU A 62 -7.46 3.09 7.69
C GLU A 62 -7.88 2.53 6.32
N THR A 63 -7.91 3.41 5.31
CA THR A 63 -8.21 3.00 3.93
C THR A 63 -7.12 2.09 3.35
N SER A 64 -5.85 2.36 3.65
CA SER A 64 -4.73 1.54 3.18
C SER A 64 -4.75 0.16 3.83
N LEU A 65 -4.95 0.07 5.15
CA LEU A 65 -5.09 -1.19 5.89
C LEU A 65 -6.19 -2.07 5.30
N LYS A 66 -7.38 -1.49 5.08
CA LYS A 66 -8.52 -2.18 4.46
C LYS A 66 -8.20 -2.71 3.05
N GLU A 67 -7.64 -1.88 2.19
CA GLU A 67 -7.36 -2.28 0.80
C GLU A 67 -6.21 -3.29 0.70
N LEU A 68 -5.19 -3.16 1.55
CA LEU A 68 -4.09 -4.11 1.66
C LEU A 68 -4.47 -5.42 2.36
N GLY A 69 -5.61 -5.44 3.07
CA GLY A 69 -6.11 -6.62 3.77
C GLY A 69 -5.27 -7.00 5.00
N THR A 70 -4.83 -6.00 5.78
CA THR A 70 -4.06 -6.21 7.00
C THR A 70 -4.52 -5.29 8.13
N ASP A 71 -4.13 -5.68 9.35
CA ASP A 71 -4.07 -4.86 10.57
C ASP A 71 -2.80 -3.99 10.61
#